data_AF-A0AAF0EXS9-F1
#
_entry.id   AF-A0AAF0EXS9-F1
#
_cell.length_a   1.000
_cell.length_b   1.000
_cell.length_c   1.000
_cell.angle_alpha   90.00
_cell.angle_beta   90.00
_cell.angle_gamma   90.00
#
_symmetry.space_group_name_H-M   'P 1'
#
loop_
_entity.id
_entity.type
_entity.pdbx_description
1 polymer ?
#
loop_
_entity_poly.entity_id
_entity_poly.type
_entity_poly.pdbx_seq_one_letter_code
_entity_poly.pdbx_strand_id
1 'polypeptide(L)'
;MARVVNEVYEKVFGRPTGPYEIAGIVDFGQPTLWIAVASILFNPTFWNVFAQNEHHNRTLTRLLGNRPYLGCYILAVTIFSLGILRDHLYNNALSLQPTYAPLEHPAVRAVAVALFAFGSVLVVSSMWVLGVTGTYLGDYFGILMDEMVTGFPFNVVSDPMYVGSTANFVAVALWYAKPAGLLLSVIVWVTYAIALRFEGPFTANIYKEAAERKSASANTASTPARATASSSARAYGTRSQSKRHVQ
;
A
#
# COMPACT_ATOMS: atom_id res chain seq x y z
N MET A 1 -29.37 36.46 28.43
CA MET A 1 -28.32 36.21 27.42
C MET A 1 -27.63 34.86 27.64
N ALA A 2 -27.03 34.59 28.80
CA ALA A 2 -26.39 33.28 29.10
C ALA A 2 -27.31 32.05 28.97
N ARG A 3 -28.57 32.15 29.40
CA ARG A 3 -29.55 31.06 29.28
C ARG A 3 -29.90 30.72 27.82
N VAL A 4 -30.05 31.74 26.97
CA VAL A 4 -30.34 31.57 25.53
C VAL A 4 -29.12 30.98 24.82
N VAL A 5 -27.91 31.44 25.18
CA VAL A 5 -26.65 30.87 24.64
C VAL A 5 -26.52 29.40 25.02
N ASN A 6 -26.83 29.03 26.27
CA ASN A 6 -26.81 27.62 26.70
C ASN A 6 -27.89 26.77 26.01
N GLU A 7 -29.10 27.29 25.82
CA GLU A 7 -30.15 26.56 25.09
C GLU A 7 -29.78 26.34 23.62
N VAL A 8 -29.18 27.34 22.96
CA VAL A 8 -28.67 27.18 21.59
C VAL A 8 -27.50 26.21 21.55
N TYR A 9 -26.56 26.30 22.50
CA TYR A 9 -25.43 25.38 22.60
C TYR A 9 -25.88 23.94 22.78
N GLU A 10 -26.78 23.66 23.73
CA GLU A 10 -27.31 22.32 23.98
C GLU A 10 -28.10 21.78 22.78
N LYS A 11 -28.79 22.64 22.03
CA LYS A 11 -29.49 22.22 20.81
C LYS A 11 -28.54 21.85 19.67
N VAL A 12 -27.36 22.46 19.62
CA VAL A 12 -26.36 22.24 18.56
C VAL A 12 -25.39 21.10 18.89
N PHE A 13 -24.98 21.01 20.15
CA PHE A 13 -23.92 20.09 20.61
C PHE A 13 -24.43 19.02 21.58
N GLY A 14 -25.67 19.08 22.05
CA GLY A 14 -26.15 18.18 23.11
C GLY A 14 -25.50 18.47 24.46
N ARG A 15 -25.86 17.68 25.49
CA ARG A 15 -25.20 17.68 26.79
C ARG A 15 -24.21 16.51 26.86
N PRO A 16 -22.97 16.72 27.30
CA PRO A 16 -22.03 15.62 27.48
C PRO A 16 -22.51 14.71 28.61
N THR A 17 -22.38 13.40 28.40
CA THR A 17 -22.84 12.33 29.30
C THR A 17 -21.71 11.76 30.16
N GLY A 18 -20.46 12.05 29.81
CA GLY A 18 -19.27 11.61 30.54
C GLY A 18 -18.16 12.67 30.59
N PRO A 19 -17.16 12.50 31.48
CA PRO A 19 -16.08 13.47 31.68
C PRO A 19 -15.11 13.58 30.49
N TYR A 20 -15.13 12.60 29.58
CA TYR A 20 -14.26 12.53 28.41
C TYR A 20 -14.99 12.83 27.09
N GLU A 21 -16.23 13.33 27.17
CA GLU A 21 -17.04 13.67 26.01
C GLU A 21 -16.96 15.17 25.70
N ILE A 22 -16.56 15.49 24.48
CA ILE A 22 -16.83 16.80 23.88
C ILE A 22 -18.21 16.71 23.23
N ALA A 23 -19.19 17.34 23.89
CA ALA A 23 -20.60 17.26 23.56
C ALA A 23 -20.84 17.40 22.04
N GLY A 24 -21.48 16.38 21.45
CA GLY A 24 -21.91 16.41 20.05
C GLY A 24 -20.77 16.30 19.03
N ILE A 25 -19.53 16.15 19.49
CA ILE A 25 -18.34 16.07 18.63
C ILE A 25 -17.68 14.70 18.76
N VAL A 26 -17.25 14.32 19.96
CA VAL A 26 -16.49 13.09 20.18
C VAL A 26 -16.56 12.65 21.65
N ASP A 27 -16.73 11.36 21.87
CA ASP A 27 -16.61 10.69 23.16
C ASP A 27 -15.30 9.90 23.21
N PHE A 28 -14.30 10.42 23.94
CA PHE A 28 -13.01 9.75 24.12
C PHE A 28 -13.06 8.60 25.15
N GLY A 29 -14.16 8.47 25.90
CA GLY A 29 -14.37 7.39 26.85
C GLY A 29 -14.71 6.05 26.18
N GLN A 30 -15.15 6.07 24.91
CA GLN A 30 -15.52 4.87 24.17
C GLN A 30 -14.29 4.02 23.81
N PRO A 31 -14.14 2.78 24.32
CA PRO A 31 -13.00 1.92 23.99
C PRO A 31 -12.93 1.58 22.50
N THR A 32 -14.09 1.50 21.83
CA THR A 32 -14.19 1.20 20.40
C THR A 32 -13.49 2.25 19.53
N LEU A 33 -13.46 3.52 19.95
CA LEU A 33 -12.71 4.58 19.28
C LEU A 33 -11.21 4.26 19.24
N TRP A 34 -10.65 3.87 20.38
CA TRP A 34 -9.23 3.56 20.50
C TRP A 34 -8.86 2.24 19.81
N ILE A 35 -9.76 1.26 19.80
CA ILE A 35 -9.60 0.04 19.00
C ILE A 35 -9.52 0.38 17.50
N ALA A 36 -10.38 1.29 17.02
CA ALA A 36 -10.34 1.75 15.63
C ALA A 36 -9.03 2.50 15.33
N VAL A 37 -8.58 3.39 16.23
CA VAL A 37 -7.27 4.08 16.10
C VAL A 37 -6.13 3.06 16.00
N ALA A 38 -6.08 2.09 16.92
CA ALA A 38 -5.04 1.07 16.93
C ALA A 38 -5.05 0.24 15.64
N SER A 39 -6.23 -0.14 15.15
CA SER A 39 -6.37 -0.88 13.88
C SER A 39 -5.93 -0.06 12.66
N ILE A 40 -6.27 1.24 12.62
CA ILE A 40 -5.84 2.16 11.56
C ILE A 40 -4.32 2.27 11.51
N LEU A 41 -3.66 2.43 12.67
CA LEU A 41 -2.20 2.53 12.77
C LEU A 41 -1.51 1.20 12.47
N PHE A 42 -2.08 0.10 12.96
CA PHE A 42 -1.52 -1.24 12.83
C PHE A 42 -1.40 -1.65 11.36
N ASN A 43 -2.45 -1.41 10.57
CA ASN A 43 -2.53 -1.85 9.19
C ASN A 43 -1.28 -1.42 8.37
N PRO A 44 -0.98 -0.11 8.17
CA PRO A 44 0.21 0.32 7.44
C PRO A 44 1.54 -0.09 8.04
N THR A 45 1.59 -0.20 9.36
CA THR A 45 2.77 -0.67 10.06
C THR A 45 3.04 -2.14 9.73
N PHE A 46 2.00 -2.97 9.74
CA PHE A 46 2.09 -4.41 9.49
C PHE A 46 2.66 -4.68 8.09
N TRP A 47 2.05 -4.15 7.03
CA TRP A 47 2.50 -4.49 5.69
C TRP A 47 3.88 -3.91 5.37
N ASN A 48 4.22 -2.71 5.86
CA ASN A 48 5.56 -2.16 5.67
C ASN A 48 6.65 -3.03 6.32
N VAL A 49 6.43 -3.44 7.58
CA VAL A 49 7.38 -4.29 8.30
C VAL A 49 7.50 -5.66 7.63
N PHE A 50 6.38 -6.28 7.30
CA PHE A 50 6.38 -7.60 6.67
C PHE A 50 7.01 -7.58 5.27
N ALA A 51 6.69 -6.58 4.46
CA ALA A 51 7.21 -6.46 3.11
C ALA A 51 8.73 -6.22 3.13
N GLN A 52 9.23 -5.29 3.96
CA GLN A 52 10.67 -5.07 4.08
C GLN A 52 11.40 -6.31 4.58
N ASN A 53 10.84 -7.02 5.57
CA ASN A 53 11.39 -8.29 6.01
C ASN A 53 11.42 -9.34 4.88
N GLU A 54 10.37 -9.41 4.08
CA GLU A 54 10.33 -10.31 2.92
C GLU A 54 11.38 -9.94 1.87
N HIS A 55 11.57 -8.66 1.56
CA HIS A 55 12.59 -8.22 0.62
C HIS A 55 14.01 -8.57 1.09
N HIS A 56 14.33 -8.33 2.36
CA HIS A 56 15.67 -8.57 2.89
C HIS A 56 15.95 -10.05 3.22
N ASN A 57 14.99 -10.72 3.85
CA ASN A 57 15.21 -12.06 4.43
C ASN A 57 14.51 -13.18 3.66
N ARG A 58 13.59 -12.86 2.75
CA ARG A 58 12.77 -13.82 1.99
C ARG A 58 12.07 -14.82 2.90
N THR A 59 11.66 -14.40 4.10
CA THR A 59 11.17 -15.28 5.17
C THR A 59 9.96 -16.09 4.71
N LEU A 60 8.94 -15.44 4.14
CA LEU A 60 7.72 -16.12 3.73
C LEU A 60 7.99 -16.96 2.48
N THR A 61 8.75 -16.43 1.52
CA THR A 61 9.14 -17.18 0.32
C THR A 61 9.90 -18.47 0.66
N ARG A 62 10.85 -18.42 1.60
CA ARG A 62 11.64 -19.60 2.03
C ARG A 62 10.76 -20.61 2.78
N LEU A 63 9.90 -20.14 3.69
CA LEU A 63 8.98 -20.99 4.43
C LEU A 63 8.00 -21.73 3.50
N LEU A 64 7.64 -21.13 2.38
CA LEU A 64 6.75 -21.71 1.37
C LEU A 64 7.49 -22.47 0.25
N GLY A 65 8.75 -22.87 0.49
CA GLY A 65 9.53 -23.67 -0.46
C GLY A 65 9.96 -22.90 -1.71
N ASN A 66 10.40 -21.65 -1.55
CA ASN A 66 10.86 -20.74 -2.60
C ASN A 66 9.79 -20.39 -3.66
N ARG A 67 8.55 -20.19 -3.22
CA ARG A 67 7.40 -19.83 -4.07
C ARG A 67 6.96 -18.37 -3.84
N PRO A 68 7.58 -17.38 -4.50
CA PRO A 68 7.32 -15.96 -4.21
C PRO A 68 5.88 -15.53 -4.52
N TYR A 69 5.28 -16.02 -5.61
CA TYR A 69 3.89 -15.71 -5.94
C TYR A 69 2.92 -16.20 -4.86
N LEU A 70 3.10 -17.42 -4.35
CA LEU A 70 2.27 -17.95 -3.28
C LEU A 70 2.37 -17.09 -2.01
N GLY A 71 3.60 -16.68 -1.65
CA GLY A 71 3.84 -15.75 -0.55
C GLY A 71 3.12 -14.40 -0.74
N CYS A 72 3.24 -13.82 -1.93
CA CYS A 72 2.59 -12.55 -2.27
C CYS A 72 1.06 -12.65 -2.20
N TYR A 73 0.45 -13.72 -2.73
CA TYR A 73 -1.01 -13.92 -2.63
C TYR A 73 -1.49 -14.15 -1.18
N ILE A 74 -0.72 -14.85 -0.35
CA ILE A 74 -1.03 -15.00 1.08
C ILE A 74 -0.98 -13.65 1.79
N LEU A 75 0.05 -12.84 1.51
CA LEU A 75 0.14 -11.49 2.05
C LEU A 75 -1.02 -10.62 1.56
N ALA A 76 -1.38 -10.70 0.28
CA ALA A 76 -2.51 -9.97 -0.31
C ALA A 76 -3.83 -10.29 0.42
N VAL A 77 -4.14 -11.58 0.61
CA VAL A 77 -5.34 -12.01 1.35
C VAL A 77 -5.31 -11.49 2.79
N THR A 78 -4.15 -11.48 3.43
CA THR A 78 -3.99 -11.00 4.80
C THR A 78 -4.21 -9.49 4.90
N ILE A 79 -3.55 -8.70 4.04
CA ILE A 79 -3.70 -7.23 4.01
C ILE A 79 -5.16 -6.86 3.70
N PHE A 80 -5.76 -7.50 2.71
CA PHE A 80 -7.16 -7.25 2.34
C PHE A 80 -8.11 -7.57 3.50
N SER A 81 -7.92 -8.71 4.17
CA SER A 81 -8.76 -9.12 5.32
C SER A 81 -8.59 -8.17 6.51
N LEU A 82 -7.36 -7.72 6.79
CA LEU A 82 -7.08 -6.69 7.78
C LEU A 82 -7.72 -5.35 7.40
N GLY A 83 -7.81 -5.03 6.11
CA GLY A 83 -8.56 -3.88 5.59
C GLY A 83 -10.05 -3.98 5.93
N ILE A 84 -10.68 -5.11 5.64
CA ILE A 84 -12.10 -5.36 5.98
C ILE A 84 -12.32 -5.23 7.50
N LEU A 85 -11.45 -5.84 8.31
CA LEU A 85 -11.55 -5.77 9.75
C LEU A 85 -11.42 -4.33 10.26
N ARG A 86 -10.45 -3.56 9.76
CA ARG A 86 -10.27 -2.14 10.10
C ARG A 86 -11.52 -1.35 9.77
N ASP A 87 -12.10 -1.55 8.60
CA ASP A 87 -13.29 -0.81 8.16
C ASP A 87 -14.52 -1.19 9.00
N HIS A 88 -14.64 -2.46 9.41
CA HIS A 88 -15.66 -2.89 10.36
C HIS A 88 -15.49 -2.22 11.73
N LEU A 89 -14.27 -2.24 12.29
CA LEU A 89 -13.96 -1.61 13.58
C LEU A 89 -14.19 -0.09 13.55
N TYR A 90 -13.84 0.56 12.43
CA TYR A 90 -14.11 1.97 12.19
C TYR A 90 -15.62 2.27 12.23
N ASN A 91 -16.43 1.53 11.45
CA ASN A 91 -17.88 1.75 11.42
C ASN A 91 -18.53 1.46 12.78
N ASN A 92 -18.07 0.42 13.50
CA ASN A 92 -18.52 0.15 14.85
C ASN A 92 -18.21 1.32 15.80
N ALA A 93 -16.98 1.84 15.77
CA ALA A 93 -16.61 3.01 16.56
C ALA A 93 -17.49 4.23 16.25
N LEU A 94 -17.74 4.51 14.97
CA LEU A 94 -18.62 5.60 14.56
C LEU A 94 -20.06 5.47 15.05
N SER A 95 -20.60 4.24 15.08
CA SER A 95 -21.98 4.01 15.50
C SER A 95 -22.24 4.42 16.96
N LEU A 96 -21.18 4.40 17.79
CA LEU A 96 -21.21 4.73 19.22
C LEU A 96 -20.77 6.18 19.53
N GLN A 97 -20.40 6.95 18.51
CA GLN A 97 -19.97 8.35 18.67
C GLN A 97 -21.15 9.32 18.50
N PRO A 98 -21.10 10.52 19.12
CA PRO A 98 -22.11 11.55 18.91
C PRO A 98 -22.30 11.91 17.44
N THR A 99 -23.54 12.25 17.07
CA THR A 99 -23.88 12.82 15.75
C THR A 99 -23.92 14.34 15.86
N TYR A 100 -23.40 15.04 14.85
CA TYR A 100 -23.41 16.50 14.80
C TYR A 100 -24.43 17.01 13.78
N ALA A 101 -25.50 17.63 14.27
CA ALA A 101 -26.66 18.02 13.46
C ALA A 101 -26.33 18.85 12.20
N PRO A 102 -25.38 19.81 12.22
CA PRO A 102 -25.01 20.54 11.00
C PRO A 102 -24.45 19.67 9.87
N LEU A 103 -23.85 18.51 10.17
CA LEU A 103 -23.37 17.58 9.15
C LEU A 103 -24.50 16.75 8.51
N GLU A 104 -25.71 16.75 9.08
CA GLU A 104 -26.86 16.06 8.50
C GLU A 104 -27.47 16.83 7.32
N HIS A 105 -27.01 18.05 7.05
CA HIS A 105 -27.51 18.88 5.97
C HIS A 105 -27.40 18.14 4.61
N PRO A 106 -28.43 18.17 3.74
CA PRO A 106 -28.43 17.43 2.47
C PRO A 106 -27.23 17.72 1.57
N ALA A 107 -26.72 18.96 1.56
CA ALA A 107 -25.52 19.31 0.81
C ALA A 107 -24.27 18.55 1.30
N VAL A 108 -24.15 18.29 2.62
CA VAL A 108 -23.03 17.51 3.18
C VAL A 108 -23.12 16.05 2.73
N ARG A 109 -24.33 15.47 2.66
CA ARG A 109 -24.54 14.13 2.11
C ARG A 109 -24.20 14.05 0.62
N ALA A 110 -24.53 15.08 -0.16
CA ALA A 110 -24.12 15.15 -1.56
C ALA A 110 -22.58 15.20 -1.70
N VAL A 111 -21.90 15.99 -0.86
CA VAL A 111 -20.42 16.01 -0.79
C VAL A 111 -19.87 14.64 -0.40
N ALA A 112 -20.47 13.96 0.57
CA ALA A 112 -20.07 12.61 0.97
C ALA A 112 -20.15 11.62 -0.19
N VAL A 113 -21.25 11.63 -0.96
CA VAL A 113 -21.40 10.76 -2.14
C VAL A 113 -20.33 11.08 -3.21
N ALA A 114 -20.10 12.36 -3.48
CA ALA A 114 -19.08 12.78 -4.45
C ALA A 114 -17.67 12.35 -4.03
N LEU A 115 -17.32 12.52 -2.74
CA LEU A 115 -16.05 12.08 -2.18
C LEU A 115 -15.89 10.56 -2.23
N PHE A 116 -16.94 9.81 -1.90
CA PHE A 116 -16.91 8.35 -1.96
C PHE A 116 -16.73 7.84 -3.40
N ALA A 117 -17.44 8.45 -4.36
CA ALA A 117 -17.28 8.11 -5.77
C ALA A 117 -15.86 8.41 -6.26
N PHE A 118 -15.34 9.61 -5.96
CA PHE A 118 -13.98 10.00 -6.29
C PHE A 118 -12.94 9.06 -5.68
N GLY A 119 -13.03 8.81 -4.37
CA GLY A 119 -12.09 7.95 -3.66
C GLY A 119 -12.11 6.51 -4.16
N SER A 120 -13.32 5.96 -4.38
CA SER A 120 -13.49 4.62 -4.94
C SER A 120 -12.97 4.51 -6.36
N VAL A 121 -13.16 5.52 -7.21
CA VAL A 121 -12.57 5.55 -8.56
C VAL A 121 -11.05 5.46 -8.48
N LEU A 122 -10.40 6.25 -7.62
CA LEU A 122 -8.94 6.19 -7.46
C LEU A 122 -8.46 4.82 -6.97
N VAL A 123 -9.11 4.25 -5.95
CA VAL A 123 -8.74 2.95 -5.37
C VAL A 123 -8.94 1.81 -6.37
N VAL A 124 -10.11 1.74 -7.01
CA VAL A 124 -10.42 0.64 -7.92
C VAL A 124 -9.58 0.71 -9.20
N SER A 125 -9.41 1.91 -9.77
CA SER A 125 -8.62 2.06 -11.00
C SER A 125 -7.12 1.81 -10.78
N SER A 126 -6.57 2.20 -9.63
CA SER A 126 -5.18 1.88 -9.30
C SER A 126 -4.98 0.38 -9.08
N MET A 127 -5.87 -0.28 -8.33
CA MET A 127 -5.83 -1.73 -8.15
C MET A 127 -6.01 -2.49 -9.48
N TRP A 128 -6.84 -1.97 -10.39
CA TRP A 128 -7.03 -2.54 -11.72
C TRP A 128 -5.74 -2.53 -12.53
N VAL A 129 -5.02 -1.40 -12.56
CA VAL A 129 -3.81 -1.26 -13.38
C VAL A 129 -2.59 -1.94 -12.75
N LEU A 130 -2.46 -1.91 -11.42
CA LEU A 130 -1.38 -2.62 -10.71
C LEU A 130 -1.61 -4.14 -10.66
N GLY A 131 -2.85 -4.59 -10.75
CA GLY A 131 -3.24 -5.96 -10.46
C GLY A 131 -2.99 -6.33 -8.99
N VAL A 132 -3.24 -7.59 -8.64
CA VAL A 132 -3.11 -8.05 -7.24
C VAL A 132 -1.65 -7.95 -6.76
N THR A 133 -0.69 -8.40 -7.55
CA THR A 133 0.73 -8.41 -7.14
C THR A 133 1.30 -7.01 -7.03
N GLY A 134 0.98 -6.09 -7.95
CA GLY A 134 1.43 -4.69 -7.83
C GLY A 134 0.76 -3.97 -6.66
N THR A 135 -0.49 -4.30 -6.36
CA THR A 135 -1.24 -3.69 -5.24
C THR A 135 -0.75 -4.15 -3.87
N TYR A 136 -0.39 -5.44 -3.74
CA TYR A 136 -0.05 -6.06 -2.47
C TYR A 136 1.44 -6.40 -2.36
N LEU A 137 2.30 -5.43 -2.73
CA LEU A 137 3.74 -5.42 -2.45
C LEU A 137 4.52 -6.58 -3.08
N GLY A 138 4.13 -7.01 -4.28
CA GLY A 138 4.78 -8.09 -5.03
C GLY A 138 6.23 -7.77 -5.42
N ASP A 139 6.58 -6.50 -5.55
CA ASP A 139 7.94 -6.02 -5.76
C ASP A 139 8.90 -6.45 -4.64
N TYR A 140 8.43 -6.47 -3.38
CA TYR A 140 9.20 -7.01 -2.24
C TYR A 140 9.40 -8.53 -2.34
N PHE A 141 8.55 -9.23 -3.09
CA PHE A 141 8.73 -10.63 -3.42
C PHE A 141 9.61 -10.85 -4.66
N GLY A 142 10.09 -9.79 -5.31
CA GLY A 142 10.82 -9.83 -6.58
C GLY A 142 9.91 -10.02 -7.79
N ILE A 143 8.60 -9.79 -7.65
CA ILE A 143 7.61 -9.85 -8.73
C ILE A 143 7.42 -8.42 -9.24
N LEU A 144 8.22 -8.05 -10.23
CA LEU A 144 8.27 -6.68 -10.76
C LEU A 144 7.38 -6.53 -11.99
N MET A 145 6.79 -5.35 -12.12
CA MET A 145 6.21 -4.91 -13.39
C MET A 145 7.33 -4.54 -14.36
N ASP A 146 7.06 -4.59 -15.67
CA ASP A 146 8.03 -4.20 -16.69
C ASP A 146 8.46 -2.73 -16.56
N GLU A 147 7.51 -1.87 -16.17
CA GLU A 147 7.70 -0.46 -15.92
C GLU A 147 6.77 0.03 -14.80
N MET A 148 7.15 1.14 -14.17
CA MET A 148 6.27 1.81 -13.20
C MET A 148 5.06 2.40 -13.92
N VAL A 149 3.88 2.23 -13.33
CA VAL A 149 2.64 2.76 -13.88
C VAL A 149 2.62 4.28 -13.78
N THR A 150 2.50 4.94 -14.92
CA THR A 150 2.42 6.41 -15.00
C THR A 150 1.09 6.92 -15.56
N GLY A 151 0.23 6.03 -16.05
CA GLY A 151 -1.11 6.35 -16.55
C GLY A 151 -2.13 6.60 -15.43
N PHE A 152 -3.41 6.76 -15.79
CA PHE A 152 -4.48 6.94 -14.82
C PHE A 152 -4.59 5.72 -13.86
N PRO A 153 -4.77 5.94 -12.54
CA PRO A 153 -4.92 7.23 -11.84
C PRO A 153 -3.61 7.89 -11.37
N PHE A 154 -2.45 7.29 -11.61
CA PHE A 154 -1.13 7.76 -11.16
C PHE A 154 -0.66 9.05 -11.83
N ASN A 155 -1.20 9.40 -13.02
CA ASN A 155 -0.95 10.70 -13.64
C ASN A 155 -1.72 11.88 -12.99
N VAL A 156 -2.74 11.58 -12.18
CA VAL A 156 -3.55 12.60 -11.49
C VAL A 156 -3.03 12.85 -10.07
N VAL A 157 -2.62 11.78 -9.38
CA VAL A 157 -2.10 11.82 -8.03
C VAL A 157 -1.09 10.70 -7.83
N SER A 158 -0.01 10.96 -7.07
CA SER A 158 1.11 10.02 -6.93
C SER A 158 0.71 8.69 -6.28
N ASP A 159 -0.16 8.75 -5.26
CA ASP A 159 -0.52 7.62 -4.40
C ASP A 159 -2.05 7.43 -4.38
N PRO A 160 -2.67 7.06 -5.52
CA PRO A 160 -4.11 7.10 -5.73
C PRO A 160 -4.88 6.22 -4.75
N MET A 161 -4.35 5.06 -4.36
CA MET A 161 -4.97 4.19 -3.36
C MET A 161 -5.06 4.86 -1.98
N TYR A 162 -3.97 5.48 -1.54
CA TYR A 162 -3.89 6.11 -0.22
C TYR A 162 -4.78 7.37 -0.13
N VAL A 163 -4.75 8.19 -1.19
CA VAL A 163 -5.59 9.37 -1.31
C VAL A 163 -7.07 8.99 -1.42
N GLY A 164 -7.39 8.02 -2.29
CA GLY A 164 -8.76 7.57 -2.48
C GLY A 164 -9.36 6.89 -1.25
N SER A 165 -8.58 6.07 -0.56
CA SER A 165 -8.97 5.47 0.73
C SER A 165 -9.28 6.55 1.76
N THR A 166 -8.39 7.56 1.92
CA THR A 166 -8.63 8.68 2.85
C THR A 166 -9.92 9.44 2.50
N ALA A 167 -10.17 9.71 1.22
CA ALA A 167 -11.41 10.34 0.77
C ALA A 167 -12.65 9.50 1.13
N ASN A 168 -12.57 8.17 1.02
CA ASN A 168 -13.65 7.27 1.43
C ASN A 168 -13.89 7.30 2.95
N PHE A 169 -12.86 7.37 3.79
CA PHE A 169 -13.01 7.56 5.24
C PHE A 169 -13.73 8.87 5.57
N VAL A 170 -13.33 9.98 4.93
CA VAL A 170 -13.98 11.28 5.10
C VAL A 170 -15.44 11.21 4.64
N ALA A 171 -15.70 10.59 3.50
CA ALA A 171 -17.04 10.43 2.96
C ALA A 171 -17.97 9.69 3.93
N VAL A 172 -17.51 8.57 4.51
CA VAL A 172 -18.29 7.81 5.49
C VAL A 172 -18.56 8.64 6.74
N ALA A 173 -17.56 9.36 7.25
CA ALA A 173 -17.72 10.25 8.40
C ALA A 173 -18.79 11.34 8.16
N LEU A 174 -18.78 11.95 6.97
CA LEU A 174 -19.76 12.96 6.56
C LEU A 174 -21.15 12.35 6.35
N TRP A 175 -21.22 11.18 5.71
CA TRP A 175 -22.49 10.49 5.45
C TRP A 175 -23.26 10.18 6.73
N TYR A 176 -22.56 9.70 7.75
CA TYR A 176 -23.13 9.40 9.07
C TYR A 176 -23.12 10.59 10.05
N ALA A 177 -22.68 11.77 9.60
CA ALA A 177 -22.58 12.98 10.41
C ALA A 177 -21.81 12.79 11.73
N LYS A 178 -20.67 12.07 11.67
CA LYS A 178 -19.82 11.71 12.81
C LYS A 178 -18.50 12.51 12.81
N PRO A 179 -18.34 13.54 13.65
CA PRO A 179 -17.09 14.31 13.72
C PRO A 179 -15.89 13.46 14.16
N ALA A 180 -16.10 12.49 15.06
CA ALA A 180 -15.08 11.50 15.40
C ALA A 180 -14.51 10.77 14.16
N GLY A 181 -15.33 10.52 13.14
CA GLY A 181 -14.88 9.93 11.88
C GLY A 181 -13.97 10.83 11.07
N LEU A 182 -14.13 12.15 11.17
CA LEU A 182 -13.21 13.12 10.55
C LEU A 182 -11.87 13.12 11.28
N LEU A 183 -11.85 13.04 12.61
CA LEU A 183 -10.62 12.89 13.39
C LEU A 183 -9.89 11.60 13.03
N LEU A 184 -10.61 10.49 12.95
CA LEU A 184 -10.05 9.21 12.49
C LEU A 184 -9.53 9.29 11.05
N SER A 185 -10.19 10.04 10.16
CA SER A 185 -9.73 10.27 8.78
C SER A 185 -8.41 11.04 8.73
N VAL A 186 -8.22 12.01 9.63
CA VAL A 186 -6.92 12.71 9.78
C VAL A 186 -5.84 11.72 10.23
N ILE A 187 -6.16 10.82 11.17
CA ILE A 187 -5.22 9.76 11.59
C ILE A 187 -4.87 8.85 10.41
N VAL A 188 -5.85 8.43 9.61
CA VAL A 188 -5.62 7.65 8.39
C VAL A 188 -4.64 8.38 7.46
N TRP A 189 -4.91 9.66 7.16
CA TRP A 189 -4.05 10.48 6.31
C TRP A 189 -2.61 10.57 6.83
N VAL A 190 -2.43 10.87 8.11
CA VAL A 190 -1.10 10.98 8.74
C VAL A 190 -0.38 9.63 8.70
N THR A 191 -1.08 8.54 9.01
CA THR A 191 -0.51 7.19 8.99
C THR A 191 -0.01 6.83 7.59
N TYR A 192 -0.82 7.12 6.57
CA TYR A 192 -0.44 6.91 5.17
C TYR A 192 0.73 7.80 4.74
N ALA A 193 0.73 9.08 5.10
CA ALA A 193 1.84 9.98 4.81
C ALA A 193 3.16 9.50 5.45
N ILE A 194 3.10 8.93 6.65
CA ILE A 194 4.27 8.32 7.30
C ILE A 194 4.70 7.05 6.56
N ALA A 195 3.76 6.13 6.29
CA ALA A 195 4.03 4.89 5.57
C ALA A 195 4.73 5.14 4.23
N LEU A 196 4.23 6.10 3.44
CA LEU A 196 4.77 6.48 2.14
C LEU A 196 6.21 7.02 2.19
N ARG A 197 6.64 7.62 3.31
CA ARG A 197 8.05 8.05 3.46
C ARG A 197 9.03 6.88 3.52
N PHE A 198 8.56 5.71 3.94
CA PHE A 198 9.36 4.49 3.96
C PHE A 198 9.18 3.68 2.69
N GLU A 199 7.93 3.49 2.25
CA GLU A 199 7.56 2.69 1.08
C GLU A 199 8.08 3.30 -0.24
N GLY A 200 7.82 4.59 -0.47
CA GLY A 200 8.12 5.25 -1.74
C GLY A 200 9.59 5.16 -2.17
N PRO A 201 10.56 5.58 -1.32
CA PRO A 201 11.97 5.43 -1.65
C PRO A 201 12.41 3.98 -1.81
N PHE A 202 11.80 3.06 -1.05
CA PHE A 202 12.15 1.64 -1.10
C PHE A 202 11.76 1.01 -2.43
N THR A 203 10.49 1.16 -2.84
CA THR A 203 10.01 0.68 -4.14
C THR A 203 10.79 1.32 -5.29
N ALA A 204 11.05 2.63 -5.24
CA ALA A 204 11.84 3.30 -6.28
C ALA A 204 13.25 2.69 -6.43
N ASN A 205 13.90 2.34 -5.32
CA ASN A 205 15.21 1.69 -5.34
C ASN A 205 15.15 0.28 -5.93
N ILE A 206 14.11 -0.52 -5.62
CA ILE A 206 13.92 -1.85 -6.22
C ILE A 206 13.86 -1.76 -7.74
N TYR A 207 13.03 -0.85 -8.27
CA TYR A 207 12.87 -0.68 -9.72
C TYR A 207 14.15 -0.13 -10.38
N LYS A 208 14.87 0.76 -9.70
CA LYS A 208 16.16 1.27 -10.17
C LYS A 208 17.20 0.14 -10.29
N GLU A 209 17.35 -0.67 -9.25
CA GLU A 209 18.28 -1.82 -9.27
C GLU A 209 17.90 -2.84 -10.36
N ALA A 210 16.60 -3.09 -10.55
CA ALA A 210 16.13 -3.99 -11.59
C ALA A 210 16.48 -3.47 -13.00
N ALA A 211 16.30 -2.17 -13.24
CA ALA A 211 16.68 -1.53 -14.51
C ALA A 211 18.19 -1.60 -14.76
N GLU A 212 19.02 -1.34 -13.75
CA GLU A 212 20.47 -1.44 -13.83
C GLU A 212 20.92 -2.87 -14.17
N ARG A 213 20.37 -3.90 -13.51
CA ARG A 213 20.67 -5.31 -13.80
C ARG A 213 20.27 -5.71 -15.22
N LYS A 214 19.12 -5.21 -15.72
CA LYS A 214 18.67 -5.44 -17.10
C LYS A 214 19.62 -4.83 -18.12
N SER A 215 20.09 -3.60 -17.87
CA SER A 215 21.07 -2.92 -18.74
C SER A 215 22.45 -3.61 -18.75
N ALA A 216 22.95 -4.06 -17.60
CA ALA A 216 24.22 -4.77 -17.51
C ALA A 216 24.19 -6.12 -18.25
N SER A 217 23.06 -6.84 -18.15
CA SER A 217 22.84 -8.10 -18.87
C SER A 217 22.78 -7.88 -20.39
N ALA A 218 22.13 -6.80 -20.85
CA ALA A 218 22.09 -6.43 -22.26
C ALA A 218 23.48 -6.10 -22.82
N ASN A 219 24.30 -5.34 -22.09
CA ASN A 219 25.66 -4.99 -22.49
C ASN A 219 26.61 -6.21 -22.56
N THR A 220 26.40 -7.18 -21.66
CA THR A 220 27.16 -8.44 -21.67
C THR A 220 26.78 -9.30 -22.87
N ALA A 221 25.49 -9.35 -23.23
CA ALA A 221 25.01 -10.06 -24.41
C ALA A 221 25.44 -9.42 -25.74
N SER A 222 25.66 -8.10 -25.77
CA SER A 222 26.10 -7.37 -26.97
C SER A 222 27.62 -7.31 -27.17
N THR A 223 28.42 -7.81 -26.22
CA THR A 223 29.88 -7.89 -26.37
C THR A 223 30.23 -9.17 -27.15
N PRO A 224 30.71 -9.10 -28.41
CA PRO A 224 31.11 -10.29 -29.13
C PRO A 224 32.31 -10.89 -28.39
N ALA A 225 32.23 -12.18 -28.07
CA ALA A 225 33.39 -12.94 -27.61
C ALA A 225 34.52 -12.70 -28.63
N ARG A 226 35.56 -11.97 -28.22
CA ARG A 226 36.75 -11.74 -29.04
C ARG A 226 37.38 -13.09 -29.28
N ALA A 227 37.03 -13.72 -30.40
CA ALA A 227 37.61 -14.96 -30.85
C ALA A 227 39.13 -14.75 -30.95
N THR A 228 39.88 -15.38 -30.04
CA THR A 228 41.32 -15.55 -30.18
C THR A 228 41.55 -16.38 -31.43
N ALA A 229 41.86 -15.69 -32.53
CA ALA A 229 42.14 -16.28 -33.82
C ALA A 229 43.34 -17.24 -33.71
N SER A 230 43.06 -18.52 -33.95
CA SER A 230 44.05 -19.53 -34.25
C SER A 230 44.84 -19.11 -35.50
N SER A 231 46.12 -18.82 -35.31
CA SER A 231 47.08 -18.64 -36.41
C SER A 231 47.64 -20.01 -36.79
N SER A 232 47.05 -20.64 -37.80
CA SER A 232 47.63 -21.77 -38.51
C SER A 232 48.80 -21.30 -39.37
N ALA A 233 50.00 -21.83 -39.12
CA ALA A 233 51.12 -21.77 -40.06
C ALA A 233 51.59 -23.19 -40.42
N ARG A 234 51.89 -23.35 -41.70
CA ARG A 234 51.91 -24.55 -42.53
C ARG A 234 53.23 -25.33 -42.47
N ALA A 235 53.13 -26.61 -42.86
CA ALA A 235 53.99 -27.31 -43.85
C ALA A 235 55.24 -28.13 -43.44
N TYR A 236 55.16 -29.41 -43.83
CA TYR A 236 56.18 -30.32 -44.40
C TYR A 236 57.28 -30.95 -43.52
N GLY A 237 57.37 -32.29 -43.58
CA GLY A 237 58.53 -33.06 -43.13
C GLY A 237 58.29 -34.58 -43.11
N THR A 238 58.89 -35.29 -44.06
CA THR A 238 58.79 -36.72 -44.34
C THR A 238 59.52 -37.66 -43.36
N ARG A 239 59.03 -38.92 -43.33
CA ARG A 239 59.76 -40.22 -43.23
C ARG A 239 60.23 -40.74 -41.84
N SER A 240 59.72 -41.95 -41.56
CA SER A 240 60.48 -43.18 -41.23
C SER A 240 60.59 -43.64 -39.77
N GLN A 241 60.62 -44.99 -39.67
CA GLN A 241 60.97 -45.89 -38.55
C GLN A 241 59.81 -46.20 -37.58
N SER A 242 59.17 -47.38 -37.61
CA SER A 242 59.67 -48.75 -37.36
C SER A 242 59.42 -49.21 -35.92
N LYS A 243 58.85 -50.43 -35.81
CA LYS A 243 58.84 -51.39 -34.68
C LYS A 243 57.90 -51.05 -33.52
N ARG A 244 57.29 -52.00 -32.82
CA ARG A 244 56.96 -53.45 -32.93
C ARG A 244 56.42 -53.75 -31.51
N HIS A 245 55.39 -54.59 -31.41
CA HIS A 245 55.11 -55.49 -30.27
C HIS A 245 54.69 -54.80 -28.95
N VAL A 246 53.83 -55.36 -28.09
CA VAL A 246 53.19 -56.69 -27.97
C VAL A 246 52.05 -56.52 -26.95
N GLN A 247 50.97 -57.27 -27.21
CA GLN A 247 49.85 -57.70 -26.33
C GLN A 247 49.09 -56.65 -25.52
#